data_AF-A0A075LRK6-F1
#
_entry.id   AF-A0A075LRK6-F1
#
_cell.length_a   1.000
_cell.length_b   1.000
_cell.length_c   1.000
_cell.angle_alpha   90.00
_cell.angle_beta   90.00
_cell.angle_gamma   90.00
#
_symmetry.space_group_name_H-M   'P 1'
#
loop_
_entity.id
_entity.type
_entity.pdbx_description
1 polymer ?
#
loop_
_entity_poly.entity_id
_entity_poly.type
_entity_poly.pdbx_seq_one_letter_code
_entity_poly.pdbx_strand_id
1 'polypeptide(L)'
;MIKKVDHIGIAVKNLDEAIKVWESLGLKVEEIEEVKDQKVRTAIFHVGESRIELLEGTSEDSPISKFIAKRGEGIHHIALGVDNIEEHLKKLEEQGFRLIDKEPRMGAGGAKIAFVHPKSVSGVLLELCQRD
;
A
#
# COMPACT_ATOMS: atom_id res chain seq x y z
N MET A 1 13.82 -10.98 6.76
CA MET A 1 12.84 -12.08 6.58
C MET A 1 11.50 -11.51 6.12
N ILE A 2 10.56 -12.30 5.59
CA ILE A 2 9.15 -11.88 5.48
C ILE A 2 8.47 -12.22 6.80
N LYS A 3 7.76 -11.27 7.42
CA LYS A 3 7.19 -11.43 8.76
C LYS A 3 5.71 -11.78 8.71
N LYS A 4 4.91 -10.90 8.09
CA LYS A 4 3.45 -10.97 8.05
C LYS A 4 2.91 -10.18 6.86
N VAL A 5 1.62 -10.35 6.58
CA VAL A 5 0.88 -9.35 5.81
C VAL A 5 0.82 -8.09 6.67
N ASP A 6 1.44 -7.02 6.19
CA ASP A 6 1.48 -5.75 6.90
C ASP A 6 0.16 -5.00 6.68
N HIS A 7 -0.25 -4.81 5.43
CA HIS A 7 -1.54 -4.23 5.09
C HIS A 7 -2.06 -4.65 3.71
N ILE A 8 -3.34 -4.39 3.48
CA ILE A 8 -3.98 -4.45 2.16
C ILE A 8 -4.45 -3.04 1.81
N GLY A 9 -3.92 -2.50 0.71
CA GLY A 9 -4.33 -1.18 0.20
C GLY A 9 -5.54 -1.30 -0.72
N ILE A 10 -6.57 -0.49 -0.50
CA ILE A 10 -7.83 -0.49 -1.24
C ILE A 10 -8.05 0.91 -1.81
N ALA A 11 -8.05 1.03 -3.14
CA ALA A 11 -8.30 2.28 -3.83
C ALA A 11 -9.80 2.63 -3.79
N VAL A 12 -10.11 3.85 -3.31
CA VAL A 12 -11.46 4.41 -3.20
C VAL A 12 -11.51 5.80 -3.82
N LYS A 13 -12.66 6.19 -4.37
CA LYS A 13 -12.86 7.50 -5.00
C LYS A 13 -13.07 8.62 -4.01
N ASN A 14 -13.68 8.30 -2.87
CA ASN A 14 -13.98 9.24 -1.80
C ASN A 14 -13.65 8.59 -0.46
N LEU A 15 -12.64 9.11 0.22
CA LEU A 15 -12.16 8.51 1.47
C LEU A 15 -13.20 8.62 2.58
N ASP A 16 -13.85 9.78 2.71
CA ASP A 16 -14.79 10.06 3.80
C ASP A 16 -16.09 9.25 3.68
N GLU A 17 -16.55 8.96 2.47
CA GLU A 17 -17.66 8.04 2.22
C GLU A 17 -17.26 6.58 2.48
N ALA A 18 -16.07 6.19 2.02
CA ALA A 18 -15.58 4.83 2.22
C ALA A 18 -15.37 4.53 3.72
N ILE A 19 -14.79 5.45 4.49
CA ILE A 19 -14.62 5.29 5.94
C ILE A 19 -15.95 4.90 6.61
N LYS A 20 -17.04 5.61 6.31
CA LYS A 20 -18.36 5.31 6.89
C LYS A 20 -18.83 3.89 6.57
N VAL A 21 -18.62 3.42 5.34
CA VAL A 21 -18.96 2.05 4.94
C VAL A 21 -18.14 1.04 5.72
N TRP A 22 -16.84 1.25 5.84
CA TRP A 22 -15.95 0.34 6.58
C TRP A 22 -16.21 0.35 8.08
N GLU A 23 -16.52 1.51 8.67
CA GLU A 23 -16.93 1.60 10.07
C GLU A 23 -18.27 0.89 10.34
N SER A 24 -19.19 0.88 9.37
CA SER A 24 -20.45 0.13 9.49
C SER A 24 -20.26 -1.39 9.60
N LEU A 25 -19.08 -1.91 9.22
CA LEU A 25 -18.69 -3.31 9.41
C LEU A 25 -18.16 -3.59 10.82
N GLY A 26 -18.09 -2.59 11.69
CA GLY A 26 -17.56 -2.70 13.05
C GLY A 26 -16.05 -2.42 13.16
N LEU A 27 -15.43 -1.92 12.09
CA LEU A 27 -14.05 -1.44 12.14
C LEU A 27 -14.01 0.00 12.66
N LYS A 28 -12.86 0.44 13.16
CA LYS A 28 -12.63 1.80 13.62
C LYS A 28 -11.49 2.41 12.84
N VAL A 29 -11.70 3.59 12.27
CA VAL A 29 -10.58 4.35 11.70
C VAL A 29 -9.70 4.86 12.84
N GLU A 30 -8.41 4.57 12.78
CA GLU A 30 -7.48 4.98 13.82
C GLU A 30 -6.66 6.19 13.40
N GLU A 31 -6.29 6.25 12.12
CA GLU A 31 -5.45 7.30 11.59
C GLU A 31 -5.91 7.68 10.18
N ILE A 32 -5.86 8.97 9.89
CA ILE A 32 -6.00 9.53 8.55
C ILE A 32 -4.81 10.42 8.31
N GLU A 33 -4.06 10.16 7.25
CA GLU A 33 -2.88 10.95 6.89
C GLU A 33 -2.87 11.27 5.39
N GLU A 34 -2.16 12.33 5.03
CA GLU A 34 -1.89 12.69 3.64
C GLU A 34 -0.40 12.46 3.34
N VAL A 35 -0.11 11.51 2.46
CA VAL A 35 1.23 11.24 1.95
C VAL A 35 1.44 12.07 0.69
N LYS A 36 1.79 13.35 0.89
CA LYS A 36 1.89 14.36 -0.19
C LYS A 36 2.79 13.94 -1.35
N ASP A 37 3.94 13.34 -1.05
CA ASP A 37 4.89 12.87 -2.06
C ASP A 37 4.30 11.79 -2.99
N GLN A 38 3.29 11.06 -2.49
CA GLN A 38 2.59 10.03 -3.25
C GLN A 38 1.25 10.52 -3.81
N LYS A 39 0.81 11.74 -3.44
CA LYS A 39 -0.50 12.30 -3.79
C LYS A 39 -1.65 11.38 -3.38
N VAL A 40 -1.58 10.89 -2.15
CA VAL A 40 -2.55 9.97 -1.57
C VAL A 40 -2.95 10.44 -0.18
N ARG A 41 -4.25 10.41 0.10
CA ARG A 41 -4.80 10.45 1.45
C ARG A 41 -5.18 9.03 1.83
N THR A 42 -4.76 8.57 3.01
CA THR A 42 -5.02 7.21 3.47
C THR A 42 -5.76 7.20 4.80
N ALA A 43 -6.63 6.21 5.00
CA ALA A 43 -7.30 5.92 6.26
C ALA A 43 -6.98 4.49 6.70
N ILE A 44 -6.52 4.35 7.95
CA ILE A 44 -5.97 3.11 8.47
C ILE A 44 -6.95 2.46 9.45
N PHE A 45 -7.23 1.17 9.21
CA PHE A 45 -8.02 0.31 10.08
C PHE A 45 -7.17 -0.88 10.53
N HIS A 46 -7.02 -1.09 11.83
CA HIS A 46 -6.32 -2.26 12.37
C HIS A 46 -7.24 -3.48 12.42
N VAL A 47 -6.75 -4.62 11.92
CA VAL A 47 -7.46 -5.91 11.89
C VAL A 47 -6.50 -7.01 12.34
N GLY A 48 -6.54 -7.33 13.63
CA GLY A 48 -5.58 -8.25 14.23
C GLY A 48 -4.15 -7.70 14.12
N GLU A 49 -3.26 -8.45 13.47
CA GLU A 49 -1.86 -8.05 13.26
C GLU A 49 -1.62 -7.27 11.96
N SER A 50 -2.63 -7.16 11.10
CA SER A 50 -2.57 -6.50 9.80
C SER A 50 -3.43 -5.24 9.77
N ARG A 51 -3.32 -4.47 8.69
CA ARG A 51 -4.17 -3.30 8.45
C ARG A 51 -4.91 -3.37 7.13
N ILE A 52 -5.99 -2.61 7.06
CA ILE A 52 -6.64 -2.22 5.82
C ILE A 52 -6.40 -0.73 5.66
N GLU A 53 -5.87 -0.34 4.50
CA GLU A 53 -5.60 1.06 4.17
C GLU A 53 -6.50 1.46 3.01
N LEU A 54 -7.42 2.40 3.25
CA LEU A 54 -8.22 2.99 2.18
C LEU A 54 -7.44 4.14 1.57
N LEU A 55 -7.33 4.16 0.25
CA LEU A 55 -6.45 5.06 -0.48
C LEU A 55 -7.29 5.93 -1.42
N GLU A 56 -7.22 7.24 -1.24
CA GLU A 56 -7.80 8.23 -2.12
C GLU A 56 -6.68 9.03 -2.80
N GLY A 57 -6.74 9.16 -4.13
CA GLY A 57 -5.80 10.01 -4.85
C GLY A 57 -6.14 11.49 -4.67
N THR A 58 -5.16 12.32 -4.28
CA THR A 58 -5.38 13.76 -4.07
C THR A 58 -5.24 14.60 -5.34
N SER A 59 -4.96 13.96 -6.47
CA SER A 59 -4.90 14.58 -7.80
C SER A 59 -5.22 13.56 -8.89
N GLU A 60 -5.54 14.01 -10.10
CA GLU A 60 -5.77 13.13 -11.27
C GLU A 60 -4.52 12.32 -11.66
N ASP A 61 -3.33 12.85 -11.39
CA ASP A 61 -2.07 12.20 -11.74
C ASP A 61 -1.54 11.25 -10.66
N SER A 62 -2.23 11.15 -9.52
CA SER A 62 -1.97 10.17 -8.46
C SER A 62 -2.02 8.72 -9.00
N PRO A 63 -1.13 7.82 -8.54
CA PRO A 63 -1.20 6.39 -8.88
C PRO A 63 -2.57 5.77 -8.59
N ILE A 64 -3.22 6.18 -7.50
CA ILE A 64 -4.54 5.68 -7.08
C ILE A 64 -5.64 6.15 -8.04
N SER A 65 -5.66 7.45 -8.38
CA SER A 65 -6.61 7.99 -9.37
C SER A 65 -6.49 7.30 -10.73
N LYS A 66 -5.25 7.06 -11.19
CA LYS A 66 -4.97 6.32 -12.43
C LYS A 66 -5.41 4.86 -12.35
N PHE A 67 -5.22 4.20 -11.21
CA PHE A 67 -5.72 2.84 -10.99
C PHE A 67 -7.24 2.80 -11.11
N ILE A 68 -7.95 3.68 -10.39
CA ILE A 68 -9.41 3.73 -10.40
C ILE A 68 -9.95 4.02 -11.80
N ALA A 69 -9.35 4.95 -12.55
CA ALA A 69 -9.76 5.26 -13.91
C ALA A 69 -9.65 4.05 -14.86
N LYS A 70 -8.70 3.14 -14.60
CA LYS A 70 -8.43 1.97 -15.45
C LYS A 70 -9.13 0.69 -14.99
N ARG A 71 -9.35 0.53 -13.68
CA ARG A 71 -9.75 -0.73 -13.04
C ARG A 71 -11.02 -0.62 -12.20
N GLY A 72 -11.45 0.60 -11.85
CA GLY A 72 -12.43 0.84 -10.79
C GLY A 72 -11.80 0.82 -9.40
N GLU A 73 -12.64 1.06 -8.39
CA GLU A 73 -12.29 0.93 -6.98
C GLU A 73 -12.06 -0.54 -6.60
N GLY A 74 -11.26 -0.80 -5.57
CA GLY A 74 -10.98 -2.15 -5.09
C GLY A 74 -9.56 -2.34 -4.57
N ILE A 75 -9.17 -3.59 -4.34
CA ILE A 75 -7.84 -3.94 -3.83
C ILE A 75 -6.78 -3.46 -4.84
N HIS A 76 -5.92 -2.56 -4.38
CA HIS A 76 -4.82 -1.99 -5.15
C HIS A 76 -3.56 -2.83 -5.02
N HIS A 77 -3.20 -3.21 -3.80
CA HIS A 77 -1.95 -3.91 -3.52
C HIS A 77 -2.01 -4.69 -2.19
N ILE A 78 -1.02 -5.56 -1.99
CA ILE A 78 -0.77 -6.26 -0.73
C ILE A 78 0.63 -5.89 -0.27
N ALA A 79 0.79 -5.55 1.01
CA ALA A 79 2.08 -5.24 1.61
C ALA A 79 2.55 -6.36 2.55
N LEU A 80 3.82 -6.72 2.44
CA LEU A 80 4.48 -7.69 3.31
C LEU A 80 5.53 -6.99 4.19
N GLY A 81 5.43 -7.23 5.49
CA GLY A 81 6.37 -6.69 6.48
C GLY A 81 7.73 -7.38 6.40
N VAL A 82 8.81 -6.60 6.36
CA VAL A 82 10.20 -7.08 6.26
C VAL A 82 11.13 -6.39 7.26
N ASP A 83 12.21 -7.09 7.67
CA ASP A 83 13.19 -6.54 8.63
C ASP A 83 14.20 -5.57 7.99
N ASN A 84 14.65 -5.88 6.78
CA ASN A 84 15.63 -5.10 6.03
C ASN A 84 15.20 -5.04 4.56
N ILE A 85 14.58 -3.93 4.18
CA ILE A 85 14.01 -3.73 2.85
C ILE A 85 15.09 -3.59 1.79
N GLU A 86 16.23 -2.95 2.09
CA GLU A 86 17.34 -2.82 1.15
C GLU A 86 17.95 -4.19 0.79
N GLU A 87 18.14 -5.07 1.78
CA GLU A 87 18.64 -6.43 1.57
C GLU A 87 17.65 -7.28 0.75
N HIS A 88 16.34 -7.15 1.02
CA HIS A 88 15.31 -7.87 0.27
C HIS A 88 15.22 -7.40 -1.17
N LEU A 89 15.26 -6.10 -1.44
CA LEU A 89 15.25 -5.58 -2.81
C LEU A 89 16.44 -6.12 -3.61
N LYS A 90 17.63 -6.10 -3.03
CA LYS A 90 18.83 -6.67 -3.67
C LYS A 90 18.64 -8.15 -4.01
N LYS A 91 18.17 -8.96 -3.05
CA LYS A 91 17.90 -10.38 -3.26
C LYS A 91 16.87 -10.63 -4.35
N LEU A 92 15.78 -9.85 -4.38
CA LEU A 92 14.75 -9.98 -5.40
C LEU A 92 15.27 -9.61 -6.80
N GLU A 93 16.07 -8.55 -6.91
CA GLU A 93 16.70 -8.16 -8.18
C GLU A 93 17.66 -9.26 -8.68
N GLU A 94 18.50 -9.82 -7.81
CA GLU A 94 19.39 -10.96 -8.12
C GLU A 94 18.61 -12.22 -8.56
N GLN A 95 17.40 -12.40 -8.05
CA GLN A 95 16.49 -13.48 -8.45
C GLN A 95 15.68 -13.18 -9.72
N GLY A 96 15.91 -12.02 -10.35
CA GLY A 96 15.25 -11.63 -11.61
C GLY A 96 13.83 -11.08 -11.43
N PHE A 97 13.43 -10.71 -10.21
CA PHE A 97 12.18 -9.99 -10.02
C PHE A 97 12.29 -8.59 -10.62
N ARG A 98 11.22 -8.16 -11.27
CA ARG A 98 11.09 -6.80 -11.78
C ARG A 98 10.65 -5.90 -10.64
N LEU A 99 11.57 -5.07 -10.15
CA LEU A 99 11.26 -4.04 -9.18
C LEU A 99 10.62 -2.81 -9.85
N ILE A 100 9.71 -2.15 -9.15
CA ILE A 100 9.25 -0.80 -9.48
C ILE A 100 10.18 0.19 -8.79
N ASP A 101 10.40 0.00 -7.49
CA ASP A 101 11.31 0.81 -6.69
C ASP A 101 12.62 0.04 -6.50
N LYS A 102 13.73 0.62 -6.97
CA LYS A 102 15.09 0.05 -6.76
C LYS A 102 15.67 0.42 -5.41
N GLU A 103 15.22 1.53 -4.84
CA GLU A 103 15.57 2.00 -3.51
C GLU A 103 14.27 2.28 -2.73
N PRO A 104 14.25 2.04 -1.41
CA PRO A 104 13.07 2.33 -0.59
C PRO A 104 12.75 3.82 -0.57
N ARG A 105 11.47 4.14 -0.43
CA ARG A 105 10.95 5.50 -0.22
C ARG A 105 10.04 5.56 1.00
N MET A 106 9.73 6.77 1.46
CA MET A 106 8.83 6.95 2.61
C MET A 106 7.36 6.71 2.22
N GLY A 107 6.70 5.88 3.02
CA GLY A 107 5.29 5.55 2.92
C GLY A 107 4.47 6.09 4.09
N ALA A 108 3.22 5.64 4.13
CA ALA A 108 2.25 5.89 5.19
C ALA A 108 2.79 5.49 6.58
N GLY A 109 2.54 6.33 7.60
CA GLY A 109 2.93 6.09 8.99
C GLY A 109 4.44 5.96 9.18
N GLY A 110 5.24 6.65 8.36
CA GLY A 110 6.69 6.68 8.46
C GLY A 110 7.41 5.39 8.05
N ALA A 111 6.74 4.46 7.37
CA ALA A 111 7.38 3.22 6.91
C ALA A 111 8.33 3.47 5.74
N LYS A 112 9.39 2.66 5.63
CA LYS A 112 10.11 2.49 4.37
C LYS A 112 9.38 1.48 3.50
N ILE A 113 9.08 1.86 2.26
CA ILE A 113 8.32 1.03 1.33
C ILE A 113 9.02 0.89 -0.02
N ALA A 114 8.76 -0.21 -0.71
CA ALA A 114 9.21 -0.42 -2.09
C ALA A 114 8.29 -1.41 -2.82
N PHE A 115 7.96 -1.12 -4.07
CA PHE A 115 7.06 -1.96 -4.86
C PHE A 115 7.78 -2.91 -5.80
N VAL A 116 7.26 -4.13 -5.90
CA VAL A 116 7.61 -5.15 -6.89
C VAL A 116 6.54 -5.18 -7.98
N HIS A 117 6.97 -5.24 -9.23
CA HIS A 117 6.06 -5.16 -10.37
C HIS A 117 5.16 -6.40 -10.44
N PRO A 118 3.85 -6.24 -10.72
CA PRO A 118 2.89 -7.35 -10.85
C PRO A 118 3.27 -8.47 -11.81
N LYS A 119 4.17 -8.22 -12.77
CA LYS A 119 4.63 -9.23 -13.73
C LYS A 119 5.50 -10.30 -13.09
N SER A 120 6.09 -10.00 -11.93
CA SER A 120 6.89 -10.94 -11.16
C SER A 120 6.09 -11.64 -10.06
N VAL A 121 4.84 -11.22 -9.80
CA VAL A 121 4.03 -11.71 -8.68
C VAL A 121 2.60 -12.03 -9.12
N SER A 122 2.46 -12.75 -10.24
CA SER A 122 1.16 -13.28 -10.72
C SER A 122 0.03 -12.25 -10.82
N GLY A 123 0.35 -11.00 -11.17
CA GLY A 123 -0.62 -9.92 -11.30
C GLY A 123 -0.86 -9.10 -10.02
N VAL A 124 -0.26 -9.48 -8.89
CA VAL A 124 -0.36 -8.73 -7.62
C VAL A 124 0.67 -7.61 -7.58
N LEU A 125 0.22 -6.38 -7.35
CA LEU A 125 1.13 -5.31 -6.96
C LEU A 125 1.55 -5.56 -5.51
N LEU A 126 2.83 -5.92 -5.33
CA LEU A 126 3.39 -6.28 -4.04
C LEU A 126 4.20 -5.11 -3.50
N GLU A 127 3.89 -4.70 -2.28
CA GLU A 127 4.71 -3.77 -1.50
C GLU A 127 5.54 -4.54 -0.47
N LEU A 128 6.81 -4.16 -0.32
CA LEU A 128 7.60 -4.50 0.86
C LEU A 128 7.56 -3.31 1.81
N CYS A 129 7.27 -3.58 3.08
CA CYS A 129 7.12 -2.55 4.11
C CYS A 129 8.06 -2.85 5.28
N GLN A 130 8.90 -1.90 5.65
CA GLN A 130 9.72 -1.95 6.86
C GLN A 130 9.30 -0.82 7.80
N ARG A 131 9.03 -1.20 9.04
CA ARG A 131 8.75 -0.30 10.16
C ARG A 131 9.74 -0.64 11.27
N ASP A 132 10.29 0.38 11.91
CA ASP A 132 11.23 0.23 13.04
C ASP A 132 10.55 -0.38 14.28
#